data_AF-A0A8H5HT17-F1
#
_entry.id   AF-A0A8H5HT17-F1
#
_cell.length_a   1.000
_cell.length_b   1.000
_cell.length_c   1.000
_cell.angle_alpha   90.00
_cell.angle_beta   90.00
_cell.angle_gamma   90.00
#
_symmetry.space_group_name_H-M   'P 1'
#
loop_
_entity.id
_entity.type
_entity.pdbx_description
1 polymer ?
#
loop_
_entity_poly.entity_id
_entity_poly.type
_entity_poly.pdbx_seq_one_letter_code
_entity_poly.pdbx_strand_id
1 'polypeptide(L)'
;MASTSVAVARTAVDSVVTVHPPASSFAALLRRSRFATFDPKIRQTYSTPPSHAARGSWGLKRPLALRRRNAFISLSAPFEDRAQFIEWDKAEDEVRFIRRFEEMQVRPRMVHRTPWSRTVGLKNSTNWLIDSEFAHRHEGPEAEEPNALLLAQEIDPEEAEKIQKSRNARSALQKNEHIDASLSDLGNSGQGGYGKRRAITTTATSHKRVSPNVDAMLPHEFEAYVRRIRLLRPQFKEFLQSQVVEGKRTLEKLTKDLQAVEREAATDQRKKLDIANLRSAIAKARRDALHPSTNLYQIVQMPNVSYHRRFIEACAESQFADISNSNGVVIEQRPHPVGGLLYSHPSLLHSQIFSSPQPGIILQTLPEQSGKQGSTYVASFGGFTPTVVEQHRGDKIPLLNHHSSEGIRRENIKRSVAKMRLHPGSVGVEQPPKSVADDPSLTTGLKDVKISSQAMVAGSRVMFSQSNPYKPGSMEYVALVPVKDKGAASKGPILSSIARNARRAQVDVRTNTRGNFARWRKNQPPVSSANLFKTLTDLTKFGNDAEGN
;
A
#
# COMPACT_ATOMS: atom_id res chain seq x y z
N MET A 1 -63.83 -0.34 4.16
CA MET A 1 -62.95 -0.77 5.26
C MET A 1 -61.75 0.15 5.28
N ALA A 2 -61.49 0.87 6.37
CA ALA A 2 -60.47 1.91 6.42
C ALA A 2 -59.11 1.34 6.86
N SER A 3 -58.06 1.58 6.07
CA SER A 3 -56.69 1.25 6.48
C SER A 3 -56.14 2.30 7.43
N THR A 4 -56.08 1.96 8.72
CA THR A 4 -55.38 2.74 9.74
C THR A 4 -53.87 2.59 9.55
N SER A 5 -53.25 3.62 8.96
CA SER A 5 -51.79 3.76 8.92
C SER A 5 -51.25 4.07 10.32
N VAL A 6 -50.75 3.04 11.01
CA VAL A 6 -50.08 3.20 12.31
C VAL A 6 -48.73 3.89 12.08
N ALA A 7 -48.73 5.22 12.14
CA ALA A 7 -47.52 6.00 12.25
C ALA A 7 -46.89 5.75 13.62
N VAL A 8 -45.86 4.89 13.66
CA VAL A 8 -45.05 4.69 14.87
C VAL A 8 -44.24 5.96 15.10
N ALA A 9 -44.83 6.89 15.83
CA ALA A 9 -44.13 8.06 16.36
C ALA A 9 -43.04 7.56 17.31
N ARG A 10 -41.81 7.44 16.79
CA ARG A 10 -40.62 7.28 17.62
C ARG A 10 -40.49 8.55 18.45
N THR A 11 -40.94 8.49 19.69
CA THR A 11 -40.62 9.50 20.70
C THR A 11 -39.11 9.59 20.79
N ALA A 12 -38.56 10.68 20.27
CA ALA A 12 -37.19 11.06 20.54
C ALA A 12 -37.10 11.34 22.03
N VAL A 13 -36.70 10.34 22.80
CA VAL A 13 -36.22 10.55 24.15
C VAL A 13 -34.93 11.33 23.98
N ASP A 14 -35.02 12.66 24.11
CA ASP A 14 -33.86 13.53 24.16
C ASP A 14 -32.95 13.01 25.27
N SER A 15 -31.91 12.28 24.87
CA SER A 15 -30.92 11.74 25.79
C SER A 15 -30.23 12.93 26.43
N VAL A 16 -30.66 13.28 27.64
CA VAL A 16 -30.18 14.45 28.40
C VAL A 16 -28.66 14.42 28.36
N VAL A 17 -28.08 15.30 27.53
CA VAL A 17 -26.66 15.32 27.26
C VAL A 17 -25.98 15.54 28.59
N THR A 18 -25.36 14.49 29.11
CA THR A 18 -24.84 14.49 30.47
C THR A 18 -23.58 15.33 30.44
N VAL A 19 -23.74 16.64 30.68
CA VAL A 19 -22.64 17.60 30.67
C VAL A 19 -21.73 17.26 31.83
N HIS A 20 -20.76 16.37 31.58
CA HIS A 20 -19.72 16.06 32.54
C HIS A 20 -19.01 17.36 32.92
N PRO A 21 -18.78 17.64 34.22
CA PRO A 21 -18.06 18.82 34.63
C PRO A 21 -16.68 18.85 33.96
N PRO A 22 -16.16 20.05 33.62
CA PRO A 22 -14.87 20.17 32.94
C PRO A 22 -13.79 19.45 33.73
N ALA A 23 -13.03 18.58 33.05
CA ALA A 23 -11.98 17.81 33.70
C ALA A 23 -10.95 18.73 34.36
N SER A 24 -10.46 18.35 35.55
CA SER A 24 -9.46 19.13 36.27
C SER A 24 -8.19 19.35 35.43
N SER A 25 -7.48 20.46 35.67
CA SER A 25 -6.25 20.79 34.94
C SER A 25 -5.22 19.65 34.99
N PHE A 26 -5.08 18.98 36.14
CA PHE A 26 -4.25 17.79 36.28
C PHE A 26 -4.74 16.62 35.43
N ALA A 27 -6.05 16.33 35.40
CA ALA A 27 -6.60 15.27 34.54
C ALA A 27 -6.41 15.58 33.04
N ALA A 28 -6.50 16.85 32.64
CA ALA A 28 -6.20 17.29 31.28
C ALA A 28 -4.70 17.13 30.92
N LEU A 29 -3.79 17.42 31.85
CA LEU A 29 -2.36 17.18 31.67
C LEU A 29 -2.03 15.67 31.63
N LEU A 30 -2.65 14.86 32.50
CA LEU A 30 -2.47 13.41 32.52
C LEU A 30 -2.90 12.79 31.18
N ARG A 31 -4.08 13.15 30.66
CA ARG A 31 -4.58 12.71 29.34
C ARG A 31 -3.66 13.11 28.17
N ARG A 32 -2.88 14.19 28.31
CA ARG A 32 -1.89 14.66 27.31
C ARG A 32 -0.48 14.13 27.56
N SER A 33 -0.25 13.41 28.65
CA SER A 33 1.07 12.89 29.00
C SER A 33 1.47 11.74 28.08
N ARG A 34 2.78 11.57 27.87
CA ARG A 34 3.33 10.39 27.16
C ARG A 34 3.08 9.06 27.90
N PHE A 35 2.65 9.12 29.16
CA PHE A 35 2.23 7.93 29.89
C PHE A 35 0.80 7.51 29.52
N ALA A 36 -0.10 8.46 29.25
CA ALA A 36 -1.47 8.15 28.81
C ALA A 36 -1.56 7.59 27.38
N THR A 37 -0.47 7.59 26.62
CA THR A 37 -0.37 6.88 25.33
C THR A 37 0.09 5.42 25.48
N PHE A 38 0.40 4.93 26.69
CA PHE A 38 0.61 3.51 26.94
C PHE A 38 -0.73 2.78 26.92
N ASP A 39 -0.91 1.89 25.96
CA ASP A 39 -1.98 0.91 25.94
C ASP A 39 -1.35 -0.49 26.13
N PRO A 40 -1.70 -1.24 27.20
CA PRO A 40 -1.17 -2.59 27.42
C PRO A 40 -1.47 -3.57 26.28
N LYS A 41 -2.48 -3.32 25.45
CA LYS A 41 -2.82 -4.15 24.29
C LYS A 41 -1.89 -3.91 23.10
N ILE A 42 -1.14 -2.81 23.10
CA ILE A 42 -0.26 -2.39 22.00
C ILE A 42 1.19 -2.60 22.42
N ARG A 43 1.90 -3.48 21.69
CA ARG A 43 3.34 -3.71 21.88
C ARG A 43 4.14 -2.51 21.37
N GLN A 44 4.21 -1.46 22.17
CA GLN A 44 4.95 -0.25 21.86
C GLN A 44 6.43 -0.37 22.29
N THR A 45 7.33 0.09 21.43
CA THR A 45 8.75 0.25 21.77
C THR A 45 9.01 1.65 22.33
N TYR A 46 9.72 1.71 23.46
CA TYR A 46 10.17 2.94 24.12
C TYR A 46 11.69 3.11 24.02
N SER A 47 12.12 4.37 23.98
CA SER A 47 13.52 4.79 24.01
C SER A 47 13.71 5.96 24.97
N THR A 48 14.83 6.01 25.67
CA THR A 48 15.19 7.12 26.57
C THR A 48 16.48 7.81 26.10
N PRO A 49 16.64 9.14 26.28
CA PRO A 49 17.88 9.83 25.92
C PRO A 49 19.11 9.25 26.65
N PRO A 50 20.32 9.23 26.06
CA PRO A 50 21.50 8.60 26.65
C PRO A 50 21.87 9.05 28.07
N SER A 51 21.57 10.30 28.44
CA SER A 51 21.78 10.86 29.78
C SER A 51 20.85 10.25 30.84
N HIS A 52 19.60 9.99 30.48
CA HIS A 52 18.60 9.32 31.33
C HIS A 52 18.82 7.81 31.36
N ALA A 53 19.20 7.21 30.22
CA ALA A 53 19.57 5.80 30.10
C ALA A 53 20.64 5.42 31.14
N ALA A 54 21.72 6.20 31.24
CA ALA A 54 22.82 5.95 32.19
C ALA A 54 22.37 5.88 33.66
N ARG A 55 21.28 6.58 34.02
CA ARG A 55 20.68 6.59 35.37
C ARG A 55 19.60 5.51 35.56
N GLY A 56 19.29 4.72 34.52
CA GLY A 56 18.14 3.81 34.52
C GLY A 56 16.79 4.53 34.46
N SER A 57 16.76 5.81 34.05
CA SER A 57 15.53 6.60 33.98
C SER A 57 14.88 6.44 32.59
N TRP A 58 13.67 5.87 32.58
CA TRP A 58 12.91 5.56 31.35
C TRP A 58 11.56 6.30 31.26
N GLY A 59 11.32 7.27 32.14
CA GLY A 59 10.01 7.92 32.29
C GLY A 59 8.94 7.03 32.95
N LEU A 60 9.37 5.92 33.58
CA LEU A 60 8.53 4.95 34.28
C LEU A 60 8.53 5.22 35.79
N LYS A 61 7.61 4.60 36.52
CA LYS A 61 7.44 4.74 37.98
C LYS A 61 8.70 4.35 38.78
N ARG A 62 9.48 3.37 38.29
CA ARG A 62 10.71 2.86 38.91
C ARG A 62 11.86 2.88 37.89
N PRO A 63 13.12 3.09 38.30
CA PRO A 63 14.25 3.00 37.40
C PRO A 63 14.51 1.53 36.99
N LEU A 64 14.93 1.32 35.75
CA LEU A 64 15.30 0.00 35.24
C LEU A 64 16.80 -0.26 35.40
N ALA A 65 17.18 -1.52 35.58
CA ALA A 65 18.59 -1.94 35.59
C ALA A 65 19.32 -1.71 34.25
N LEU A 66 18.57 -1.47 33.16
CA LEU A 66 19.11 -1.24 31.82
C LEU A 66 19.73 0.17 31.69
N ARG A 67 21.05 0.25 31.90
CA ARG A 67 21.83 1.52 31.88
C ARG A 67 22.59 1.84 30.58
N ARG A 68 22.43 1.03 29.53
CA ARG A 68 23.17 1.21 28.25
C ARG A 68 22.55 2.29 27.36
N ARG A 69 23.40 2.99 26.59
CA ARG A 69 22.97 3.98 25.58
C ARG A 69 22.27 3.30 24.40
N ASN A 70 21.36 4.02 23.73
CA ASN A 70 20.62 3.55 22.54
C ASN A 70 19.88 2.22 22.72
N ALA A 71 19.47 1.90 23.96
CA ALA A 71 18.59 0.78 24.23
C ALA A 71 17.15 1.09 23.82
N PHE A 72 16.43 0.02 23.49
CA PHE A 72 15.00 0.02 23.23
C PHE A 72 14.35 -1.07 24.09
N ILE A 73 13.22 -0.74 24.71
CA ILE A 73 12.43 -1.67 25.54
C ILE A 73 10.99 -1.73 25.04
N SER A 74 10.33 -2.86 25.23
CA SER A 74 8.86 -2.97 25.21
C SER A 74 8.37 -3.27 26.62
N LEU A 75 7.18 -2.79 26.96
CA LEU A 75 6.55 -3.06 28.26
C LEU A 75 5.46 -4.14 28.08
N SER A 76 5.42 -5.10 28.98
CA SER A 76 4.33 -6.08 29.09
C SER A 76 3.20 -5.50 29.94
N ALA A 77 2.02 -6.13 29.90
CA ALA A 77 0.97 -5.86 30.87
C ALA A 77 0.90 -6.99 31.92
N PRO A 78 0.64 -6.68 33.20
CA PRO A 78 0.36 -5.35 33.77
C PRO A 78 1.61 -4.46 33.86
N PHE A 79 1.40 -3.14 33.89
CA PHE A 79 2.49 -2.13 33.91
C PHE A 79 3.45 -2.24 35.11
N GLU A 80 2.94 -2.65 36.26
CA GLU A 80 3.72 -2.96 37.47
C GLU A 80 3.16 -4.26 38.02
N ASP A 81 4.03 -5.24 38.28
CA ASP A 81 3.63 -6.51 38.89
C ASP A 81 3.32 -6.32 40.38
N ARG A 82 2.58 -7.27 40.98
CA ARG A 82 2.26 -7.31 42.41
C ARG A 82 3.53 -7.33 43.28
N ALA A 83 4.62 -7.94 42.79
CA ALA A 83 5.94 -7.91 43.41
C ALA A 83 6.67 -6.55 43.28
N GLN A 84 6.00 -5.53 42.73
CA GLN A 84 6.47 -4.16 42.61
C GLN A 84 7.73 -3.96 41.75
N PHE A 85 7.90 -4.78 40.72
CA PHE A 85 8.83 -4.51 39.63
C PHE A 85 8.06 -4.21 38.33
N ILE A 86 8.76 -3.66 37.36
CA ILE A 86 8.23 -3.40 36.01
C ILE A 86 8.80 -4.47 35.10
N GLU A 87 7.93 -5.28 34.50
CA GLU A 87 8.33 -6.25 33.48
C GLU A 87 8.61 -5.52 32.15
N TRP A 88 9.75 -5.82 31.53
CA TRP A 88 10.15 -5.21 30.26
C TRP A 88 10.96 -6.19 29.42
N ASP A 89 10.76 -6.09 28.11
CA ASP A 89 11.40 -6.93 27.09
C ASP A 89 12.42 -6.10 26.28
N LYS A 90 13.40 -6.77 25.67
CA LYS A 90 14.37 -6.12 24.78
C LYS A 90 13.77 -5.93 23.38
N ALA A 91 13.50 -4.69 22.98
CA ALA A 91 12.94 -4.34 21.67
C ALA A 91 14.00 -3.88 20.64
N GLU A 92 15.29 -4.05 20.93
CA GLU A 92 16.37 -3.59 20.04
C GLU A 92 16.35 -4.26 18.66
N ASP A 93 16.02 -5.55 18.59
CA ASP A 93 16.00 -6.29 17.34
C ASP A 93 14.88 -5.82 16.42
N GLU A 94 13.75 -5.38 16.99
CA GLU A 94 12.61 -4.79 16.27
C GLU A 94 13.02 -3.46 15.59
N VAL A 95 13.61 -2.54 16.36
CA VAL A 95 14.07 -1.25 15.84
C VAL A 95 15.23 -1.41 14.86
N ARG A 96 16.17 -2.33 15.12
CA ARG A 96 17.29 -2.61 14.20
C ARG A 96 16.83 -3.30 12.93
N PHE A 97 15.81 -4.15 12.97
CA PHE A 97 15.22 -4.74 11.78
C PHE A 97 14.56 -3.66 10.90
N ILE A 98 13.71 -2.79 11.47
CA ILE A 98 13.07 -1.71 10.72
C ILE A 98 14.11 -0.80 10.06
N ARG A 99 15.12 -0.32 10.80
CA ARG A 99 16.20 0.52 10.23
C ARG A 99 16.97 -0.18 9.10
N ARG A 100 17.38 -1.44 9.31
CA ARG A 100 18.03 -2.24 8.26
C ARG A 100 17.13 -2.46 7.05
N PHE A 101 15.81 -2.51 7.25
CA PHE A 101 14.84 -2.63 6.17
C PHE A 101 14.71 -1.33 5.35
N GLU A 102 14.60 -0.18 6.02
CA GLU A 102 14.60 1.15 5.40
C GLU A 102 15.89 1.40 4.59
N GLU A 103 17.06 1.04 5.15
CA GLU A 103 18.38 1.16 4.50
C GLU A 103 18.48 0.38 3.17
N MET A 104 17.71 -0.69 2.98
CA MET A 104 17.69 -1.45 1.72
C MET A 104 16.89 -0.77 0.60
N GLN A 105 16.03 0.21 0.92
CA GLN A 105 15.23 0.98 -0.04
C GLN A 105 14.43 0.11 -1.05
N VAL A 106 13.89 -1.03 -0.60
CA VAL A 106 13.04 -1.91 -1.42
C VAL A 106 11.60 -1.84 -0.98
N ARG A 107 10.69 -1.55 -1.92
CA ARG A 107 9.25 -1.50 -1.67
C ARG A 107 8.72 -2.90 -1.32
N PRO A 108 8.21 -3.14 -0.09
CA PRO A 108 7.48 -4.35 0.23
C PRO A 108 6.11 -4.35 -0.46
N ARG A 109 5.57 -5.53 -0.71
CA ARG A 109 4.25 -5.76 -1.29
C ARG A 109 3.48 -6.75 -0.43
N MET A 110 2.15 -6.67 -0.44
CA MET A 110 1.31 -7.72 0.15
C MET A 110 1.29 -8.94 -0.76
N VAL A 111 1.51 -10.14 -0.23
CA VAL A 111 1.41 -11.38 -1.02
C VAL A 111 -0.06 -11.81 -1.13
N HIS A 112 -0.56 -11.93 -2.36
CA HIS A 112 -1.92 -12.39 -2.63
C HIS A 112 -2.16 -13.83 -2.12
N ARG A 113 -3.42 -14.17 -1.81
CA ARG A 113 -3.89 -15.49 -1.32
C ARG A 113 -3.43 -15.86 0.11
N THR A 114 -2.58 -15.07 0.74
CA THR A 114 -2.20 -15.21 2.16
C THR A 114 -3.36 -14.83 3.11
N PRO A 115 -3.37 -15.32 4.36
CA PRO A 115 -4.34 -14.88 5.37
C PRO A 115 -4.35 -13.35 5.53
N TRP A 116 -3.18 -12.71 5.52
CA TRP A 116 -3.09 -11.26 5.59
C TRP A 116 -3.80 -10.54 4.45
N SER A 117 -3.65 -11.02 3.20
CA SER A 117 -4.37 -10.45 2.06
C SER A 117 -5.89 -10.62 2.14
N ARG A 118 -6.37 -11.65 2.85
CA ARG A 118 -7.80 -11.81 3.17
C ARG A 118 -8.21 -10.80 4.24
N THR A 119 -7.44 -10.64 5.31
CA THR A 119 -7.70 -9.65 6.38
C THR A 119 -7.76 -8.21 5.87
N VAL A 120 -6.81 -7.82 5.02
CA VAL A 120 -6.74 -6.49 4.39
C VAL A 120 -7.88 -6.29 3.37
N GLY A 121 -8.27 -7.36 2.66
CA GLY A 121 -9.33 -7.37 1.66
C GLY A 121 -8.95 -6.68 0.35
N LEU A 122 -9.71 -6.97 -0.72
CA LEU A 122 -9.40 -6.45 -2.08
C LEU A 122 -9.36 -4.91 -2.13
N LYS A 123 -10.27 -4.22 -1.43
CA LYS A 123 -10.41 -2.74 -1.45
C LYS A 123 -9.12 -2.00 -1.06
N ASN A 124 -8.36 -2.55 -0.11
CA ASN A 124 -7.13 -1.96 0.39
C ASN A 124 -5.88 -2.48 -0.36
N SER A 125 -6.03 -3.47 -1.25
CA SER A 125 -4.91 -4.07 -2.00
C SER A 125 -4.44 -3.23 -3.19
N THR A 126 -5.33 -2.42 -3.77
CA THR A 126 -5.06 -1.55 -4.92
C THR A 126 -4.61 -0.15 -4.49
N ASN A 127 -5.31 0.43 -3.52
CA ASN A 127 -5.15 1.83 -3.12
C ASN A 127 -4.19 1.99 -1.94
N TRP A 128 -2.90 1.80 -2.20
CA TRP A 128 -1.85 2.02 -1.19
C TRP A 128 -1.78 3.45 -0.68
N LEU A 129 -2.04 4.42 -1.56
CA LEU A 129 -1.59 5.82 -1.48
C LEU A 129 -2.33 6.65 -0.40
N ILE A 130 -2.97 5.95 0.55
CA ILE A 130 -3.49 6.44 1.83
C ILE A 130 -2.33 6.42 2.85
N ASP A 131 -1.70 7.56 3.08
CA ASP A 131 -0.58 7.70 4.03
C ASP A 131 -0.96 7.51 5.52
N SER A 132 -2.23 7.18 5.82
CA SER A 132 -2.76 6.97 7.18
C SER A 132 -3.75 5.81 7.23
N GLU A 133 -3.47 4.83 8.09
CA GLU A 133 -4.37 3.71 8.41
C GLU A 133 -5.69 4.15 9.08
N PHE A 134 -5.79 5.43 9.46
CA PHE A 134 -6.97 6.09 10.04
C PHE A 134 -7.53 7.23 9.16
N ALA A 135 -7.24 7.24 7.85
CA ALA A 135 -7.79 8.26 6.96
C ALA A 135 -9.33 8.23 6.92
N HIS A 136 -9.96 9.39 6.74
CA HIS A 136 -11.40 9.44 6.56
C HIS A 136 -11.82 8.65 5.31
N ARG A 137 -12.99 8.01 5.40
CA ARG A 137 -13.65 7.21 4.36
C ARG A 137 -13.61 7.79 2.93
N HIS A 138 -13.58 9.11 2.81
CA HIS A 138 -13.65 9.85 1.55
C HIS A 138 -12.31 10.45 1.10
N GLU A 139 -11.22 10.26 1.86
CA GLU A 139 -9.92 10.90 1.64
C GLU A 139 -8.87 9.99 0.98
N GLY A 140 -9.24 8.74 0.67
CA GLY A 140 -8.39 7.84 -0.10
C GLY A 140 -8.24 8.32 -1.55
N PRO A 141 -7.03 8.26 -2.14
CA PRO A 141 -6.80 8.60 -3.54
C PRO A 141 -7.28 7.45 -4.44
N GLU A 142 -8.59 7.30 -4.57
CA GLU A 142 -9.21 6.32 -5.50
C GLU A 142 -9.23 6.84 -6.95
N ALA A 143 -8.18 7.60 -7.32
CA ALA A 143 -7.90 8.03 -8.68
C ALA A 143 -6.88 7.06 -9.29
N GLU A 144 -7.34 6.31 -10.29
CA GLU A 144 -6.64 5.23 -11.01
C GLU A 144 -6.64 3.87 -10.32
N GLU A 145 -7.53 2.98 -10.78
CA GLU A 145 -7.33 1.53 -10.67
C GLU A 145 -6.55 1.00 -11.90
N PRO A 146 -5.22 0.84 -11.84
CA PRO A 146 -4.47 0.20 -12.93
C PRO A 146 -4.65 -1.32 -12.99
N ASN A 147 -5.19 -1.96 -11.93
CA ASN A 147 -5.14 -3.40 -11.71
C ASN A 147 -6.35 -4.21 -12.21
N ALA A 148 -7.34 -3.58 -12.85
CA ALA A 148 -8.39 -4.32 -13.56
C ALA A 148 -7.83 -5.34 -14.59
N LEU A 149 -6.61 -5.12 -15.07
CA LEU A 149 -5.88 -6.00 -15.99
C LEU A 149 -5.40 -7.33 -15.38
N LEU A 150 -5.17 -7.41 -14.06
CA LEU A 150 -4.76 -8.65 -13.39
C LEU A 150 -5.95 -9.52 -12.99
N LEU A 151 -7.08 -8.91 -12.64
CA LEU A 151 -8.34 -9.64 -12.44
C LEU A 151 -9.00 -10.06 -13.77
N ALA A 152 -8.74 -9.35 -14.87
CA ALA A 152 -9.24 -9.71 -16.21
C ALA A 152 -8.75 -11.07 -16.75
N GLN A 153 -7.83 -11.77 -16.07
CA GLN A 153 -7.47 -13.16 -16.38
C GLN A 153 -8.39 -14.20 -15.71
N GLU A 154 -9.17 -13.82 -14.68
CA GLU A 154 -10.14 -14.68 -13.98
C GLU A 154 -11.60 -14.21 -14.19
N ILE A 155 -11.83 -13.15 -14.97
CA ILE A 155 -13.14 -12.58 -15.30
C ILE A 155 -13.57 -13.01 -16.72
N ASP A 156 -14.88 -13.19 -16.94
CA ASP A 156 -15.47 -13.50 -18.25
C ASP A 156 -14.99 -12.56 -19.38
N PRO A 157 -14.69 -13.08 -20.58
CA PRO A 157 -14.07 -12.30 -21.65
C PRO A 157 -14.91 -11.11 -22.13
N GLU A 158 -16.24 -11.15 -21.98
CA GLU A 158 -17.12 -10.00 -22.25
C GLU A 158 -16.84 -8.80 -21.34
N GLU A 159 -16.57 -9.02 -20.06
CA GLU A 159 -16.38 -7.94 -19.09
C GLU A 159 -14.98 -7.35 -19.22
N ALA A 160 -13.97 -8.18 -19.53
CA ALA A 160 -12.66 -7.72 -19.98
C ALA A 160 -12.76 -6.81 -21.22
N GLU A 161 -13.59 -7.16 -22.21
CA GLU A 161 -13.79 -6.32 -23.41
C GLU A 161 -14.51 -4.99 -23.08
N LYS A 162 -15.47 -4.99 -22.13
CA LYS A 162 -16.12 -3.76 -21.63
C LYS A 162 -15.13 -2.85 -20.88
N ILE A 163 -14.23 -3.42 -20.08
CA ILE A 163 -13.14 -2.68 -19.42
C ILE A 163 -12.18 -2.09 -20.47
N GLN A 164 -11.79 -2.86 -21.48
CA GLN A 164 -10.94 -2.39 -22.59
C GLN A 164 -11.62 -1.24 -23.37
N LYS A 165 -12.90 -1.39 -23.72
CA LYS A 165 -13.69 -0.37 -24.45
C LYS A 165 -13.87 0.91 -23.64
N SER A 166 -14.19 0.81 -22.34
CA SER A 166 -14.31 1.99 -21.47
C SER A 166 -12.99 2.72 -21.27
N ARG A 167 -11.86 1.99 -21.17
CA ARG A 167 -10.51 2.58 -21.12
C ARG A 167 -10.13 3.27 -22.44
N ASN A 168 -10.48 2.69 -23.58
CA ASN A 168 -10.29 3.31 -24.90
C ASN A 168 -11.17 4.55 -25.07
N ALA A 169 -12.43 4.51 -24.64
CA ALA A 169 -13.31 5.68 -24.64
C ALA A 169 -12.78 6.79 -23.73
N ARG A 170 -12.28 6.45 -22.54
CA ARG A 170 -11.68 7.41 -21.60
C ARG A 170 -10.37 8.01 -22.11
N SER A 171 -9.54 7.25 -22.80
CA SER A 171 -8.32 7.76 -23.43
C SER A 171 -8.59 8.57 -24.71
N ALA A 172 -9.70 8.29 -25.42
CA ALA A 172 -10.19 9.12 -26.51
C ALA A 172 -10.77 10.44 -26.00
N LEU A 173 -11.53 10.42 -24.89
CA LEU A 173 -11.97 11.62 -24.19
C LEU A 173 -10.78 12.45 -23.73
N GLN A 174 -9.77 11.87 -23.06
CA GLN A 174 -8.55 12.57 -22.65
C GLN A 174 -7.67 13.07 -23.82
N LYS A 175 -7.82 12.53 -25.03
CA LYS A 175 -7.15 13.05 -26.23
C LYS A 175 -7.92 14.17 -26.94
N ASN A 176 -9.24 14.21 -26.77
CA ASN A 176 -10.11 15.19 -27.40
C ASN A 176 -10.48 16.35 -26.46
N GLU A 177 -10.44 16.14 -25.15
CA GLU A 177 -10.26 17.19 -24.15
C GLU A 177 -8.83 17.72 -24.28
N HIS A 178 -8.62 18.61 -25.26
CA HIS A 178 -7.65 19.67 -25.07
C HIS A 178 -8.10 20.42 -23.83
N ILE A 179 -7.53 20.08 -22.67
CA ILE A 179 -7.82 20.78 -21.43
C ILE A 179 -7.19 22.15 -21.60
N ASP A 180 -7.98 23.08 -22.13
CA ASP A 180 -7.77 24.52 -21.99
C ASP A 180 -7.97 24.87 -20.51
N ALA A 181 -7.03 24.37 -19.70
CA ALA A 181 -6.81 24.80 -18.33
C ALA A 181 -6.37 26.25 -18.45
N SER A 182 -7.35 27.15 -18.38
CA SER A 182 -7.15 28.59 -18.38
C SER A 182 -6.03 28.88 -17.37
N LEU A 183 -4.88 29.32 -17.88
CA LEU A 183 -3.72 29.66 -17.03
C LEU A 183 -4.07 30.82 -16.07
N SER A 184 -5.10 31.58 -16.42
CA SER A 184 -5.79 32.57 -15.57
C SER A 184 -6.39 31.99 -14.27
N ASP A 185 -6.81 30.73 -14.23
CA ASP A 185 -7.36 30.11 -13.00
C ASP A 185 -6.27 29.46 -12.11
N LEU A 186 -5.09 29.21 -12.68
CA LEU A 186 -3.90 28.70 -11.98
C LEU A 186 -3.22 29.81 -11.15
N GLY A 187 -3.94 30.36 -10.18
CA GLY A 187 -3.48 31.42 -9.28
C GLY A 187 -4.56 32.00 -8.39
N ASN A 188 -5.81 32.03 -8.87
CA ASN A 188 -6.96 32.61 -8.15
C ASN A 188 -7.44 31.76 -6.96
N SER A 189 -6.86 30.59 -6.76
CA SER A 189 -6.96 29.84 -5.49
C SER A 189 -6.17 30.56 -4.41
N GLY A 190 -6.77 31.59 -3.81
CA GLY A 190 -6.15 32.48 -2.82
C GLY A 190 -5.51 31.74 -1.63
N GLN A 191 -4.71 32.46 -0.84
CA GLN A 191 -3.85 31.91 0.22
C GLN A 191 -4.60 30.92 1.14
N GLY A 192 -4.34 29.61 0.97
CA GLY A 192 -5.09 28.50 1.59
C GLY A 192 -5.84 27.56 0.61
N GLY A 193 -5.93 27.90 -0.68
CA GLY A 193 -6.52 27.07 -1.73
C GLY A 193 -5.58 25.99 -2.28
N TYR A 194 -4.27 26.24 -2.27
CA TYR A 194 -3.22 25.26 -2.57
C TYR A 194 -3.17 24.19 -1.47
N GLY A 195 -3.99 23.15 -1.63
CA GLY A 195 -4.22 22.12 -0.61
C GLY A 195 -5.67 21.65 -0.53
N LYS A 196 -6.63 22.37 -1.13
CA LYS A 196 -7.96 21.81 -1.41
C LYS A 196 -7.79 20.66 -2.40
N ARG A 197 -7.70 19.43 -1.87
CA ARG A 197 -7.72 18.19 -2.65
C ARG A 197 -8.87 18.32 -3.66
N ARG A 198 -8.59 18.11 -4.95
CA ARG A 198 -9.67 17.99 -5.95
C ARG A 198 -10.66 17.00 -5.37
N ALA A 199 -11.92 17.40 -5.23
CA ALA A 199 -12.98 16.46 -4.88
C ALA A 199 -12.96 15.40 -5.97
N ILE A 200 -12.38 14.23 -5.65
CA ILE A 200 -12.24 13.13 -6.60
C ILE A 200 -13.66 12.89 -7.08
N THR A 201 -13.88 12.99 -8.39
CA THR A 201 -15.20 12.87 -9.02
C THR A 201 -15.62 11.42 -9.00
N THR A 202 -15.84 10.97 -7.78
CA THR A 202 -16.11 9.64 -7.30
C THR A 202 -17.49 9.31 -7.81
N THR A 203 -17.55 8.43 -8.80
CA THR A 203 -18.83 7.90 -9.30
C THR A 203 -19.58 7.33 -8.10
N ALA A 204 -20.67 7.99 -7.71
CA ALA A 204 -21.20 8.02 -6.34
C ALA A 204 -21.74 6.68 -5.78
N THR A 205 -21.53 5.58 -6.50
CA THR A 205 -22.06 4.23 -6.28
C THR A 205 -21.01 3.20 -5.83
N SER A 206 -19.71 3.51 -5.90
CA SER A 206 -18.63 2.59 -5.47
C SER A 206 -18.23 2.81 -4.01
N HIS A 207 -17.95 4.07 -3.65
CA HIS A 207 -17.23 4.48 -2.43
C HIS A 207 -18.04 4.42 -1.12
N LYS A 208 -19.26 3.86 -1.16
CA LYS A 208 -20.21 3.84 -0.03
C LYS A 208 -20.38 2.47 0.65
N ARG A 209 -19.50 1.52 0.38
CA ARG A 209 -19.73 0.13 0.80
C ARG A 209 -18.87 -0.24 2.00
N VAL A 210 -19.27 0.20 3.20
CA VAL A 210 -18.71 -0.38 4.44
C VAL A 210 -19.35 -1.75 4.62
N SER A 211 -18.54 -2.78 4.48
CA SER A 211 -19.00 -4.18 4.55
C SER A 211 -17.99 -4.91 5.43
N PRO A 212 -18.41 -5.53 6.56
CA PRO A 212 -17.50 -6.31 7.39
C PRO A 212 -16.74 -7.34 6.54
N ASN A 213 -15.44 -7.46 6.78
CA ASN A 213 -14.61 -8.37 6.00
C ASN A 213 -14.81 -9.80 6.51
N VAL A 214 -15.76 -10.52 5.90
CA VAL A 214 -16.14 -11.88 6.29
C VAL A 214 -14.96 -12.86 6.21
N ASP A 215 -14.09 -12.70 5.21
CA ASP A 215 -12.89 -13.54 5.02
C ASP A 215 -11.79 -13.30 6.06
N ALA A 216 -11.91 -12.23 6.85
CA ALA A 216 -11.01 -11.89 7.94
C ALA A 216 -11.44 -12.45 9.30
N MET A 217 -12.72 -12.80 9.46
CA MET A 217 -13.30 -13.19 10.74
C MET A 217 -12.81 -14.58 11.18
N LEU A 218 -12.51 -14.72 12.47
CA LEU A 218 -12.35 -16.02 13.10
C LEU A 218 -13.70 -16.78 13.09
N PRO A 219 -13.72 -18.13 13.10
CA PRO A 219 -14.95 -18.90 12.98
C PRO A 219 -16.04 -18.53 14.01
N HIS A 220 -15.64 -18.22 15.25
CA HIS A 220 -16.56 -17.81 16.31
C HIS A 220 -17.09 -16.38 16.13
N GLU A 221 -16.27 -15.46 15.61
CA GLU A 221 -16.70 -14.11 15.24
C GLU A 221 -17.70 -14.15 14.08
N PHE A 222 -17.43 -15.00 13.09
CA PHE A 222 -18.34 -15.25 11.97
C PHE A 222 -19.68 -15.83 12.45
N GLU A 223 -19.67 -16.78 13.37
CA GLU A 223 -20.91 -17.27 14.00
C GLU A 223 -21.68 -16.16 14.72
N ALA A 224 -21.00 -15.33 15.53
CA ALA A 224 -21.61 -14.21 16.23
C ALA A 224 -22.18 -13.17 15.24
N TYR A 225 -21.48 -12.91 14.14
CA TYR A 225 -21.91 -12.06 13.04
C TYR A 225 -23.15 -12.63 12.32
N VAL A 226 -23.18 -13.93 12.03
CA VAL A 226 -24.35 -14.61 11.46
C VAL A 226 -25.56 -14.57 12.41
N ARG A 227 -25.35 -14.75 13.72
CA ARG A 227 -26.41 -14.57 14.74
C ARG A 227 -26.94 -13.14 14.71
N ARG A 228 -26.07 -12.13 14.63
CA ARG A 228 -26.46 -10.71 14.48
C ARG A 228 -27.27 -10.45 13.20
N ILE A 229 -26.84 -10.97 12.06
CA ILE A 229 -27.60 -10.87 10.79
C ILE A 229 -28.99 -11.51 10.91
N ARG A 230 -29.12 -12.66 11.59
CA ARG A 230 -30.42 -13.32 11.77
C ARG A 230 -31.43 -12.45 12.54
N LEU A 231 -30.96 -11.60 13.46
CA LEU A 231 -31.81 -10.64 14.18
C LEU A 231 -32.29 -9.48 13.29
N LEU A 232 -31.56 -9.14 12.22
CA LEU A 232 -31.91 -8.06 11.27
C LEU A 232 -32.91 -8.50 10.19
N ARG A 233 -33.39 -9.75 10.20
CA ARG A 233 -34.39 -10.28 9.25
C ARG A 233 -35.67 -9.45 9.09
N PRO A 234 -36.34 -8.91 10.13
CA PRO A 234 -37.54 -8.08 9.95
C PRO A 234 -37.20 -6.75 9.24
N GLN A 235 -36.14 -6.07 9.65
CA GLN A 235 -35.66 -4.84 9.00
C GLN A 235 -35.26 -5.07 7.54
N PHE A 236 -34.71 -6.25 7.20
CA PHE A 236 -34.44 -6.61 5.81
C PHE A 236 -35.73 -6.77 4.97
N LYS A 237 -36.82 -7.28 5.56
CA LYS A 237 -38.12 -7.33 4.86
C LYS A 237 -38.67 -5.93 4.58
N GLU A 238 -38.59 -5.03 5.55
CA GLU A 238 -38.97 -3.62 5.40
C GLU A 238 -38.12 -2.93 4.31
N PHE A 239 -36.81 -3.17 4.29
CA PHE A 239 -35.91 -2.70 3.25
C PHE A 239 -36.26 -3.24 1.86
N LEU A 240 -36.62 -4.53 1.74
CA LEU A 240 -37.08 -5.07 0.46
C LEU A 240 -38.39 -4.42 -0.01
N GLN A 241 -39.32 -4.12 0.91
CA GLN A 241 -40.55 -3.39 0.59
C GLN A 241 -40.27 -1.95 0.14
N SER A 242 -39.34 -1.23 0.77
CA SER A 242 -38.95 0.11 0.31
C SER A 242 -38.26 0.06 -1.05
N GLN A 243 -37.39 -0.93 -1.31
CA GLN A 243 -36.78 -1.14 -2.63
C GLN A 243 -37.82 -1.46 -3.74
N VAL A 244 -38.91 -2.17 -3.44
CA VAL A 244 -40.03 -2.34 -4.39
C VAL A 244 -40.69 -1.00 -4.74
N VAL A 245 -40.91 -0.14 -3.74
CA VAL A 245 -41.51 1.20 -3.95
C VAL A 245 -40.56 2.13 -4.72
N GLU A 246 -39.28 2.12 -4.40
CA GLU A 246 -38.24 2.87 -5.12
C GLU A 246 -38.07 2.36 -6.57
N GLY A 247 -38.10 1.05 -6.79
CA GLY A 247 -38.07 0.44 -8.12
C GLY A 247 -39.26 0.90 -8.99
N LYS A 248 -40.47 0.98 -8.41
CA LYS A 248 -41.64 1.54 -9.10
C LYS A 248 -41.47 3.03 -9.41
N ARG A 249 -41.08 3.84 -8.43
CA ARG A 249 -40.85 5.29 -8.61
C ARG A 249 -39.78 5.61 -9.66
N THR A 250 -38.70 4.84 -9.70
CA THR A 250 -37.63 5.02 -10.69
C THR A 250 -38.07 4.59 -12.09
N LEU A 251 -38.83 3.50 -12.22
CA LEU A 251 -39.47 3.13 -13.49
C LEU A 251 -40.46 4.18 -13.98
N GLU A 252 -41.35 4.68 -13.11
CA GLU A 252 -42.31 5.74 -13.43
C GLU A 252 -41.62 7.07 -13.83
N LYS A 253 -40.46 7.38 -13.23
CA LYS A 253 -39.66 8.53 -13.64
C LYS A 253 -39.08 8.30 -15.03
N LEU A 254 -38.38 7.18 -15.25
CA LEU A 254 -37.75 6.88 -16.53
C LEU A 254 -38.77 6.80 -17.69
N THR A 255 -39.99 6.32 -17.45
CA THR A 255 -41.05 6.31 -18.48
C THR A 255 -41.60 7.70 -18.78
N LYS A 256 -41.72 8.59 -17.78
CA LYS A 256 -42.05 10.01 -18.00
C LYS A 256 -40.94 10.74 -18.76
N ASP A 257 -39.69 10.51 -18.37
CA ASP A 257 -38.52 11.09 -19.03
C ASP A 257 -38.46 10.62 -20.51
N LEU A 258 -38.71 9.33 -20.78
CA LEU A 258 -38.83 8.80 -22.14
C LEU A 258 -39.98 9.45 -22.93
N GLN A 259 -41.16 9.63 -22.35
CA GLN A 259 -42.28 10.31 -23.02
C GLN A 259 -41.99 11.78 -23.33
N ALA A 260 -41.24 12.48 -22.47
CA ALA A 260 -40.79 13.84 -22.72
C ALA A 260 -39.79 13.89 -23.90
N VAL A 261 -38.76 13.04 -23.88
CA VAL A 261 -37.76 12.96 -24.96
C VAL A 261 -38.38 12.51 -26.28
N GLU A 262 -39.37 11.61 -26.27
CA GLU A 262 -40.10 11.22 -27.49
C GLU A 262 -40.91 12.37 -28.11
N ARG A 263 -41.50 13.26 -27.30
CA ARG A 263 -42.14 14.49 -27.80
C ARG A 263 -41.13 15.47 -28.41
N GLU A 264 -39.96 15.60 -27.80
CA GLU A 264 -38.89 16.47 -28.29
C GLU A 264 -38.16 15.89 -29.52
N ALA A 265 -38.09 14.57 -29.67
CA ALA A 265 -37.48 13.92 -30.84
C ALA A 265 -38.32 14.07 -32.12
N ALA A 266 -39.59 14.50 -32.00
CA ALA A 266 -40.40 14.91 -33.14
C ALA A 266 -39.89 16.22 -33.78
N THR A 267 -39.16 17.06 -33.03
CA THR A 267 -38.56 18.31 -33.56
C THR A 267 -37.06 18.21 -33.79
N ASP A 268 -36.31 17.42 -33.02
CA ASP A 268 -34.86 17.22 -33.19
C ASP A 268 -34.47 15.74 -33.34
N GLN A 269 -33.92 15.38 -34.50
CA GLN A 269 -33.48 14.01 -34.80
C GLN A 269 -32.32 13.53 -33.92
N ARG A 270 -31.51 14.42 -33.32
CA ARG A 270 -30.35 14.03 -32.49
C ARG A 270 -30.75 13.23 -31.25
N LYS A 271 -31.95 13.49 -30.71
CA LYS A 271 -32.50 12.86 -29.50
C LYS A 271 -32.87 11.38 -29.67
N LYS A 272 -32.83 10.84 -30.90
CA LYS A 272 -33.08 9.41 -31.17
C LYS A 272 -32.11 8.48 -30.42
N LEU A 273 -30.86 8.89 -30.20
CA LEU A 273 -29.88 8.10 -29.45
C LEU A 273 -30.26 8.01 -27.96
N ASP A 274 -30.76 9.12 -27.39
CA ASP A 274 -31.17 9.18 -25.99
C ASP A 274 -32.41 8.33 -25.71
N ILE A 275 -33.34 8.23 -26.66
CA ILE A 275 -34.50 7.31 -26.58
C ILE A 275 -34.01 5.85 -26.50
N ALA A 276 -33.04 5.44 -27.32
CA ALA A 276 -32.50 4.08 -27.26
C ALA A 276 -31.82 3.80 -25.91
N ASN A 277 -31.05 4.76 -25.40
CA ASN A 277 -30.42 4.69 -24.08
C ASN A 277 -31.48 4.57 -22.96
N LEU A 278 -32.51 5.42 -22.96
CA LEU A 278 -33.61 5.39 -21.98
C LEU A 278 -34.41 4.08 -22.05
N ARG A 279 -34.72 3.56 -23.24
CA ARG A 279 -35.39 2.26 -23.40
C ARG A 279 -34.55 1.12 -22.82
N SER A 280 -33.22 1.12 -23.05
CA SER A 280 -32.33 0.13 -22.44
C SER A 280 -32.24 0.27 -20.92
N ALA A 281 -32.25 1.50 -20.40
CA ALA A 281 -32.27 1.80 -18.96
C ALA A 281 -33.58 1.34 -18.30
N ILE A 282 -34.75 1.54 -18.93
CA ILE A 282 -36.05 1.03 -18.47
C ILE A 282 -36.06 -0.50 -18.51
N ALA A 283 -35.59 -1.12 -19.58
CA ALA A 283 -35.51 -2.58 -19.70
C ALA A 283 -34.53 -3.21 -18.69
N LYS A 284 -33.49 -2.47 -18.26
CA LYS A 284 -32.62 -2.84 -17.14
C LYS A 284 -33.35 -2.66 -15.80
N ALA A 285 -33.87 -1.47 -15.52
CA ALA A 285 -34.59 -1.17 -14.28
C ALA A 285 -35.78 -2.12 -14.04
N ARG A 286 -36.47 -2.57 -15.11
CA ARG A 286 -37.58 -3.54 -15.01
C ARG A 286 -37.11 -4.98 -14.72
N ARG A 287 -35.89 -5.35 -15.11
CA ARG A 287 -35.27 -6.63 -14.72
C ARG A 287 -34.71 -6.58 -13.30
N ASP A 288 -34.20 -5.42 -12.90
CA ASP A 288 -33.62 -5.19 -11.58
C ASP A 288 -34.72 -4.94 -10.51
N ALA A 289 -35.93 -4.50 -10.89
CA ALA A 289 -37.02 -4.20 -9.97
C ALA A 289 -37.68 -5.45 -9.38
N LEU A 290 -37.74 -5.50 -8.04
CA LEU A 290 -38.47 -6.52 -7.30
C LEU A 290 -39.99 -6.44 -7.54
N HIS A 291 -40.61 -7.59 -7.78
CA HIS A 291 -42.08 -7.70 -7.80
C HIS A 291 -42.60 -7.89 -6.36
N PRO A 292 -43.74 -7.29 -5.95
CA PRO A 292 -44.27 -7.44 -4.59
C PRO A 292 -44.64 -8.89 -4.20
N SER A 293 -44.75 -9.80 -5.18
CA SER A 293 -44.98 -11.24 -4.94
C SER A 293 -43.71 -12.09 -4.94
N THR A 294 -42.52 -11.52 -5.16
CA THR A 294 -41.26 -12.28 -5.20
C THR A 294 -40.94 -12.81 -3.79
N ASN A 295 -40.87 -14.13 -3.65
CA ASN A 295 -40.55 -14.75 -2.36
C ASN A 295 -39.08 -14.50 -1.99
N LEU A 296 -38.79 -14.36 -0.70
CA LEU A 296 -37.45 -14.05 -0.17
C LEU A 296 -36.39 -15.06 -0.65
N TYR A 297 -36.77 -16.32 -0.87
CA TYR A 297 -35.91 -17.35 -1.48
C TYR A 297 -35.54 -17.05 -2.94
N GLN A 298 -36.49 -16.57 -3.75
CA GLN A 298 -36.23 -16.14 -5.14
C GLN A 298 -35.28 -14.94 -5.18
N ILE A 299 -35.42 -13.98 -4.24
CA ILE A 299 -34.53 -12.81 -4.14
C ILE A 299 -33.09 -13.24 -3.86
N VAL A 300 -32.87 -14.29 -3.05
CA VAL A 300 -31.53 -14.86 -2.80
C VAL A 300 -30.96 -15.54 -4.06
N GLN A 301 -31.82 -16.10 -4.92
CA GLN A 301 -31.40 -16.75 -6.18
C GLN A 301 -31.12 -15.77 -7.33
N MET A 302 -31.35 -14.46 -7.18
CA MET A 302 -31.06 -13.48 -8.24
C MET A 302 -29.60 -13.01 -8.16
N PRO A 303 -28.66 -13.48 -9.01
CA PRO A 303 -27.25 -13.13 -8.92
C PRO A 303 -26.98 -11.64 -9.21
N ASN A 304 -27.81 -11.05 -10.08
CA ASN A 304 -27.59 -9.70 -10.61
C ASN A 304 -27.89 -8.57 -9.61
N VAL A 305 -28.64 -8.85 -8.53
CA VAL A 305 -29.07 -7.80 -7.59
C VAL A 305 -28.79 -8.20 -6.15
N SER A 306 -27.62 -7.80 -5.66
CA SER A 306 -27.12 -8.09 -4.32
C SER A 306 -27.84 -7.26 -3.22
N TYR A 307 -29.16 -7.42 -3.08
CA TYR A 307 -29.99 -6.70 -2.11
C TYR A 307 -29.55 -6.93 -0.66
N HIS A 308 -29.22 -8.18 -0.31
CA HIS A 308 -28.68 -8.53 1.01
C HIS A 308 -27.41 -7.74 1.33
N ARG A 309 -26.51 -7.58 0.34
CA ARG A 309 -25.26 -6.84 0.47
C ARG A 309 -25.51 -5.35 0.62
N ARG A 310 -26.41 -4.77 -0.18
CA ARG A 310 -26.86 -3.37 -0.04
C ARG A 310 -27.46 -3.09 1.33
N PHE A 311 -28.27 -4.00 1.87
CA PHE A 311 -28.85 -3.88 3.20
C PHE A 311 -27.79 -3.95 4.31
N ILE A 312 -26.85 -4.90 4.23
CA ILE A 312 -25.73 -5.00 5.18
C ILE A 312 -24.86 -3.73 5.10
N GLU A 313 -24.59 -3.23 3.89
CA GLU A 313 -23.85 -1.99 3.65
C GLU A 313 -24.59 -0.78 4.28
N ALA A 314 -25.90 -0.64 4.07
CA ALA A 314 -26.71 0.44 4.65
C ALA A 314 -26.84 0.34 6.19
N CYS A 315 -26.97 -0.87 6.74
CA CYS A 315 -27.06 -1.12 8.17
C CYS A 315 -25.70 -0.87 8.87
N ALA A 316 -24.59 -1.21 8.21
CA ALA A 316 -23.27 -0.77 8.63
C ALA A 316 -23.18 0.75 8.56
N GLU A 317 -23.50 1.38 7.42
CA GLU A 317 -23.48 2.85 7.28
C GLU A 317 -24.25 3.58 8.39
N SER A 318 -25.43 3.10 8.81
CA SER A 318 -26.15 3.69 9.94
C SER A 318 -25.38 3.55 11.27
N GLN A 319 -24.77 2.39 11.55
CA GLN A 319 -23.95 2.19 12.76
C GLN A 319 -22.69 3.09 12.77
N PHE A 320 -22.12 3.40 11.61
CA PHE A 320 -21.00 4.35 11.48
C PHE A 320 -21.46 5.83 11.47
N ALA A 321 -22.75 6.10 11.25
CA ALA A 321 -23.34 7.44 11.14
C ALA A 321 -24.10 7.91 12.39
N ASP A 322 -24.23 7.08 13.43
CA ASP A 322 -24.87 7.47 14.70
C ASP A 322 -23.98 8.48 15.48
N ILE A 323 -24.22 9.76 15.20
CA ILE A 323 -23.52 10.95 15.75
C ILE A 323 -23.67 11.10 17.28
N SER A 324 -24.60 10.38 17.91
CA SER A 324 -24.85 10.43 19.36
C SER A 324 -23.64 10.01 20.21
N ASN A 325 -22.69 9.26 19.64
CA ASN A 325 -21.34 9.17 20.18
C ASN A 325 -20.61 10.51 19.96
N SER A 326 -20.68 11.40 20.95
CA SER A 326 -20.25 12.80 20.92
C SER A 326 -18.77 13.07 20.61
N ASN A 327 -17.95 12.04 20.38
CA ASN A 327 -16.55 12.12 19.95
C ASN A 327 -16.27 11.48 18.57
N GLY A 328 -17.27 11.46 17.68
CA GLY A 328 -17.02 11.56 16.24
C GLY A 328 -17.07 10.26 15.42
N VAL A 329 -16.80 10.44 14.13
CA VAL A 329 -16.88 9.43 13.06
C VAL A 329 -16.15 8.15 13.48
N VAL A 330 -16.88 7.04 13.57
CA VAL A 330 -16.29 5.73 13.84
C VAL A 330 -15.33 5.40 12.69
N ILE A 331 -14.03 5.36 12.98
CA ILE A 331 -13.00 5.13 11.97
C ILE A 331 -12.98 3.64 11.62
N GLU A 332 -13.15 3.32 10.33
CA GLU A 332 -12.95 1.95 9.83
C GLU A 332 -11.48 1.58 9.99
N GLN A 333 -11.18 0.55 10.78
CA GLN A 333 -9.81 0.04 10.92
C GLN A 333 -9.37 -0.55 9.57
N ARG A 334 -8.51 0.18 8.85
CA ARG A 334 -7.93 -0.26 7.57
C ARG A 334 -6.46 -0.58 7.77
N PRO A 335 -6.11 -1.83 8.14
CA PRO A 335 -4.72 -2.20 8.38
C PRO A 335 -3.86 -1.91 7.14
N HIS A 336 -2.73 -1.21 7.35
CA HIS A 336 -1.81 -0.87 6.28
C HIS A 336 -1.29 -2.15 5.58
N PRO A 337 -1.33 -2.27 4.25
CA PRO A 337 -1.09 -3.54 3.54
C PRO A 337 0.28 -4.23 3.76
N VAL A 338 1.31 -3.57 4.32
CA VAL A 338 2.56 -4.23 4.82
C VAL A 338 2.79 -4.06 6.33
N GLY A 339 1.74 -3.78 7.11
CA GLY A 339 1.82 -3.65 8.57
C GLY A 339 2.82 -2.58 9.01
N GLY A 340 2.76 -1.38 8.41
CA GLY A 340 3.65 -0.26 8.71
C GLY A 340 5.16 -0.44 8.39
N LEU A 341 5.58 -1.53 7.74
CA LEU A 341 7.01 -1.85 7.52
C LEU A 341 7.79 -0.78 6.72
N LEU A 342 7.16 -0.14 5.73
CA LEU A 342 7.74 0.94 4.95
C LEU A 342 6.64 1.81 4.36
N TYR A 343 6.74 3.13 4.55
CA TYR A 343 5.86 4.13 3.96
C TYR A 343 6.41 4.76 2.67
N SER A 344 7.71 4.61 2.40
CA SER A 344 8.32 5.14 1.18
C SER A 344 7.97 4.29 -0.06
N HIS A 345 7.97 4.94 -1.22
CA HIS A 345 7.65 4.31 -2.51
C HIS A 345 8.81 4.33 -3.50
N PRO A 346 9.93 3.63 -3.18
CA PRO A 346 10.97 3.42 -4.17
C PRO A 346 10.37 2.63 -5.35
N SER A 347 10.52 3.17 -6.56
CA SER A 347 10.21 2.43 -7.78
C SER A 347 11.18 1.24 -7.94
N LEU A 348 10.84 0.24 -8.74
CA LEU A 348 11.73 -0.91 -8.96
C LEU A 348 13.11 -0.48 -9.48
N LEU A 349 13.12 0.52 -10.37
CA LEU A 349 14.33 1.15 -10.89
C LEU A 349 15.09 1.93 -9.81
N HIS A 350 14.40 2.64 -8.91
CA HIS A 350 15.03 3.31 -7.78
C HIS A 350 15.72 2.28 -6.86
N SER A 351 15.00 1.23 -6.43
CA SER A 351 15.57 0.14 -5.64
C SER A 351 16.78 -0.51 -6.33
N GLN A 352 16.72 -0.75 -7.64
CA GLN A 352 17.83 -1.35 -8.39
C GLN A 352 19.09 -0.48 -8.42
N ILE A 353 18.94 0.83 -8.62
CA ILE A 353 20.03 1.77 -8.86
C ILE A 353 20.60 2.37 -7.56
N PHE A 354 19.74 2.72 -6.61
CA PHE A 354 20.12 3.49 -5.42
C PHE A 354 20.35 2.65 -4.17
N SER A 355 19.78 1.44 -4.05
CA SER A 355 20.08 0.57 -2.91
C SER A 355 21.56 0.22 -2.85
N SER A 356 22.18 0.43 -1.70
CA SER A 356 23.57 0.05 -1.47
C SER A 356 23.67 -1.46 -1.23
N PRO A 357 24.72 -2.15 -1.73
CA PRO A 357 24.97 -3.54 -1.36
C PRO A 357 25.37 -3.61 0.12
N GLN A 358 24.57 -4.30 0.93
CA GLN A 358 24.82 -4.51 2.35
C GLN A 358 25.49 -5.87 2.59
N PRO A 359 26.23 -6.09 3.69
CA PRO A 359 26.78 -7.40 3.99
C PRO A 359 25.67 -8.40 4.36
N GLY A 360 25.79 -9.62 3.84
CA GLY A 360 24.95 -10.77 4.17
C GLY A 360 25.76 -12.06 4.17
N ILE A 361 25.19 -13.14 4.71
CA ILE A 361 25.85 -14.45 4.84
C ILE A 361 24.98 -15.51 4.16
N ILE A 362 25.52 -16.24 3.19
CA ILE A 362 24.80 -17.38 2.60
C ILE A 362 24.85 -18.55 3.59
N LEU A 363 23.70 -18.93 4.14
CA LEU A 363 23.60 -19.91 5.20
C LEU A 363 23.65 -21.34 4.66
N GLN A 364 22.69 -21.72 3.83
CA GLN A 364 22.50 -23.12 3.43
C GLN A 364 21.84 -23.28 2.06
N THR A 365 22.10 -24.40 1.40
CA THR A 365 21.31 -24.87 0.25
C THR A 365 19.97 -25.41 0.76
N LEU A 366 18.83 -25.01 0.18
CA LEU A 366 17.57 -25.74 0.39
C LEU A 366 17.61 -27.05 -0.40
N PRO A 367 17.00 -28.14 0.11
CA PRO A 367 16.79 -29.33 -0.69
C PRO A 367 15.97 -28.98 -1.95
N GLU A 368 16.37 -29.53 -3.09
CA GLU A 368 15.73 -29.24 -4.37
C GLU A 368 14.27 -29.70 -4.35
N GLN A 369 13.34 -28.74 -4.51
CA GLN A 369 11.93 -29.06 -4.68
C GLN A 369 11.76 -29.68 -6.07
N SER A 370 11.46 -30.97 -6.10
CA SER A 370 11.28 -31.77 -7.32
C SER A 370 10.54 -31.00 -8.42
N GLY A 371 11.21 -30.79 -9.55
CA GLY A 371 10.67 -30.12 -10.74
C GLY A 371 11.14 -28.68 -11.00
N LYS A 372 11.82 -28.00 -10.06
CA LYS A 372 12.44 -26.69 -10.33
C LYS A 372 13.93 -26.86 -10.62
N GLN A 373 14.34 -26.62 -11.87
CA GLN A 373 15.74 -26.63 -12.27
C GLN A 373 16.53 -25.50 -11.57
N GLY A 374 17.38 -25.86 -10.61
CA GLY A 374 18.37 -24.96 -10.02
C GLY A 374 18.32 -24.89 -8.51
N SER A 375 19.50 -24.91 -7.89
CA SER A 375 19.62 -24.88 -6.44
C SER A 375 19.19 -23.53 -5.86
N THR A 376 18.40 -23.57 -4.78
CA THR A 376 18.00 -22.37 -4.04
C THR A 376 18.75 -22.36 -2.71
N TYR A 377 19.20 -21.19 -2.28
CA TYR A 377 19.96 -20.99 -1.04
C TYR A 377 19.17 -20.09 -0.08
N VAL A 378 19.34 -20.28 1.22
CA VAL A 378 18.92 -19.33 2.25
C VAL A 378 20.13 -18.45 2.59
N ALA A 379 19.93 -17.14 2.69
CA ALA A 379 20.91 -16.22 3.26
C ALA A 379 20.37 -15.56 4.53
N SER A 380 21.26 -15.06 5.39
CA SER A 380 20.95 -14.10 6.45
C SER A 380 21.28 -12.70 5.94
N PHE A 381 20.27 -11.83 5.87
CA PHE A 381 20.40 -10.49 5.31
C PHE A 381 19.41 -9.53 5.98
N GLY A 382 19.83 -8.32 6.34
CA GLY A 382 18.95 -7.30 6.94
C GLY A 382 18.27 -7.68 8.29
N GLY A 383 18.56 -8.85 8.86
CA GLY A 383 17.88 -9.37 10.05
C GLY A 383 16.76 -10.39 9.77
N PHE A 384 16.61 -10.85 8.52
CA PHE A 384 15.68 -11.89 8.10
C PHE A 384 16.39 -12.85 7.11
N THR A 385 15.66 -13.84 6.60
CA THR A 385 16.23 -14.92 5.77
C THR A 385 15.67 -14.97 4.34
N PRO A 386 16.16 -14.12 3.41
CA PRO A 386 15.77 -14.20 2.00
C PRO A 386 16.31 -15.47 1.32
N THR A 387 15.61 -15.86 0.26
CA THR A 387 16.09 -16.88 -0.69
C THR A 387 17.06 -16.28 -1.70
N VAL A 388 18.01 -17.06 -2.20
CA VAL A 388 18.95 -16.69 -3.26
C VAL A 388 18.96 -17.81 -4.28
N VAL A 389 18.61 -17.51 -5.53
CA VAL A 389 18.70 -18.48 -6.64
C VAL A 389 20.16 -18.63 -7.06
N GLU A 390 20.58 -19.83 -7.46
CA GLU A 390 21.94 -20.16 -7.90
C GLU A 390 22.60 -19.11 -8.81
N GLN A 391 21.87 -18.62 -9.83
CA GLN A 391 22.36 -17.59 -10.75
C GLN A 391 22.74 -16.26 -10.07
N HIS A 392 22.15 -15.96 -8.91
CA HIS A 392 22.40 -14.77 -8.10
C HIS A 392 23.36 -15.00 -6.93
N ARG A 393 23.82 -16.24 -6.69
CA ARG A 393 24.77 -16.60 -5.63
C ARG A 393 26.18 -16.06 -5.91
N GLY A 394 26.56 -15.96 -7.19
CA GLY A 394 27.95 -15.71 -7.59
C GLY A 394 28.90 -16.81 -7.07
N ASP A 395 30.19 -16.50 -6.95
CA ASP A 395 31.22 -17.49 -6.58
C ASP A 395 31.31 -17.76 -5.05
N LYS A 396 30.30 -17.34 -4.29
CA LYS A 396 30.21 -17.50 -2.84
C LYS A 396 29.85 -18.94 -2.49
N ILE A 397 30.23 -19.43 -1.31
CA ILE A 397 29.93 -20.81 -0.87
C ILE A 397 28.96 -20.75 0.31
N PRO A 398 27.89 -21.57 0.39
CA PRO A 398 27.03 -21.60 1.58
C PRO A 398 27.82 -22.04 2.82
N LEU A 399 27.45 -21.51 3.99
CA LEU A 399 28.08 -21.84 5.27
C LEU A 399 27.89 -23.33 5.66
N LEU A 400 26.72 -23.87 5.34
CA LEU A 400 26.33 -25.27 5.52
C LEU A 400 25.87 -25.85 4.17
N ASN A 401 26.45 -26.97 3.75
CA ASN A 401 25.99 -27.70 2.58
C ASN A 401 25.33 -29.00 3.02
N HIS A 402 24.01 -29.10 2.93
CA HIS A 402 23.24 -30.29 3.34
C HIS A 402 23.59 -31.57 2.54
N HIS A 403 24.25 -31.43 1.39
CA HIS A 403 24.75 -32.56 0.61
C HIS A 403 26.14 -33.05 1.04
N SER A 404 26.81 -32.36 1.95
CA SER A 404 28.08 -32.79 2.54
C SER A 404 27.86 -33.29 3.97
N SER A 405 28.52 -34.38 4.35
CA SER A 405 28.62 -34.81 5.75
C SER A 405 29.50 -33.87 6.58
N GLU A 406 30.26 -32.99 5.94
CA GLU A 406 31.09 -31.98 6.57
C GLU A 406 30.21 -30.85 7.11
N GLY A 407 30.13 -30.73 8.44
CA GLY A 407 29.42 -29.66 9.12
C GLY A 407 30.02 -28.26 8.91
N ILE A 408 29.60 -27.29 9.73
CA ILE A 408 30.01 -25.88 9.56
C ILE A 408 31.54 -25.71 9.72
N ARG A 409 32.25 -25.57 8.59
CA ARG A 409 33.68 -25.25 8.56
C ARG A 409 33.91 -23.76 8.79
N ARG A 410 34.75 -23.42 9.78
CA ARG A 410 35.08 -22.02 10.12
C ARG A 410 35.68 -21.24 8.94
N GLU A 411 36.42 -21.91 8.07
CA GLU A 411 36.98 -21.34 6.84
C GLU A 411 35.91 -20.86 5.85
N ASN A 412 34.77 -21.55 5.80
CA ASN A 412 33.67 -21.19 4.90
C ASN A 412 32.97 -19.90 5.34
N ILE A 413 33.06 -19.47 6.60
CA ILE A 413 32.46 -18.21 7.09
C ILE A 413 32.93 -17.02 6.25
N LYS A 414 34.24 -16.90 5.97
CA LYS A 414 34.77 -15.81 5.13
C LYS A 414 34.35 -15.93 3.66
N ARG A 415 34.08 -17.15 3.18
CA ARG A 415 33.66 -17.43 1.79
C ARG A 415 32.14 -17.28 1.59
N SER A 416 31.35 -17.41 2.65
CA SER A 416 29.88 -17.25 2.65
C SER A 416 29.42 -15.81 2.85
N VAL A 417 30.27 -14.94 3.41
CA VAL A 417 30.00 -13.49 3.49
C VAL A 417 30.06 -12.87 2.09
N ALA A 418 28.98 -12.18 1.73
CA ALA A 418 28.77 -11.55 0.44
C ALA A 418 28.22 -10.12 0.62
N LYS A 419 28.49 -9.23 -0.34
CA LYS A 419 27.70 -8.00 -0.48
C LYS A 419 26.44 -8.33 -1.27
N MET A 420 25.28 -8.04 -0.71
CA MET A 420 23.98 -8.47 -1.21
C MET A 420 23.02 -7.29 -1.35
N ARG A 421 22.04 -7.43 -2.24
CA ARG A 421 20.86 -6.55 -2.35
C ARG A 421 19.61 -7.42 -2.41
N LEU A 422 18.47 -6.89 -2.00
CA LEU A 422 17.18 -7.51 -2.30
C LEU A 422 16.87 -7.36 -3.79
N HIS A 423 16.23 -8.39 -4.38
CA HIS A 423 15.74 -8.32 -5.75
C HIS A 423 14.52 -7.37 -5.79
N PRO A 424 14.52 -6.31 -6.62
CA PRO A 424 13.43 -5.33 -6.64
C PRO A 424 12.05 -5.96 -6.85
N GLY A 425 11.10 -5.66 -5.97
CA GLY A 425 9.73 -6.17 -6.05
C GLY A 425 9.52 -7.63 -5.62
N SER A 426 10.58 -8.34 -5.18
CA SER A 426 10.47 -9.70 -4.62
C SER A 426 10.00 -9.76 -3.17
N VAL A 427 9.96 -8.63 -2.46
CA VAL A 427 9.63 -8.59 -1.03
C VAL A 427 8.12 -8.65 -0.84
N GLY A 428 7.65 -9.79 -0.34
CA GLY A 428 6.28 -10.07 0.00
C GLY A 428 6.09 -10.14 1.51
N VAL A 429 5.15 -9.36 2.07
CA VAL A 429 4.64 -9.54 3.43
C VAL A 429 3.46 -10.51 3.36
N GLU A 430 3.61 -11.65 4.04
CA GLU A 430 2.61 -12.73 4.13
C GLU A 430 1.85 -12.68 5.45
N GLN A 431 2.55 -12.27 6.52
CA GLN A 431 2.01 -12.09 7.86
C GLN A 431 2.77 -10.92 8.53
N PRO A 432 2.11 -9.80 8.85
CA PRO A 432 2.70 -8.68 9.61
C PRO A 432 2.83 -9.05 11.10
N PRO A 433 3.53 -8.22 11.91
CA PRO A 433 3.58 -8.44 13.36
C PRO A 433 2.19 -8.23 13.98
N LYS A 434 1.87 -9.04 15.00
CA LYS A 434 0.73 -8.78 15.88
C LYS A 434 1.11 -7.71 16.91
N SER A 435 0.97 -6.46 16.50
CA SER A 435 1.26 -5.30 17.35
C SER A 435 0.15 -4.98 18.35
N VAL A 436 -1.08 -5.43 18.07
CA VAL A 436 -2.27 -5.19 18.91
C VAL A 436 -2.97 -6.53 19.18
N ALA A 437 -3.25 -6.83 20.45
CA ALA A 437 -4.06 -7.98 20.85
C ALA A 437 -4.77 -7.70 22.19
N ASP A 438 -5.94 -8.31 22.41
CA ASP A 438 -6.66 -8.18 23.68
C ASP A 438 -5.90 -8.78 24.86
N ASP A 439 -5.16 -9.87 24.62
CA ASP A 439 -4.20 -10.46 25.53
C ASP A 439 -2.78 -10.01 25.12
N PRO A 440 -2.03 -9.29 25.97
CA PRO A 440 -0.69 -8.80 25.67
C PRO A 440 0.30 -9.94 25.38
N SER A 441 0.10 -11.14 25.94
CA SER A 441 0.99 -12.29 25.72
C SER A 441 0.97 -12.79 24.28
N LEU A 442 -0.12 -12.50 23.54
CA LEU A 442 -0.25 -12.79 22.10
C LEU A 442 0.47 -11.75 21.23
N THR A 443 1.00 -10.66 21.80
CA THR A 443 1.82 -9.68 21.07
C THR A 443 3.27 -10.18 20.95
N THR A 444 3.49 -11.04 19.97
CA THR A 444 4.77 -11.72 19.71
C THR A 444 5.86 -10.84 19.08
N GLY A 445 5.52 -9.60 18.69
CA GLY A 445 6.42 -8.69 17.98
C GLY A 445 6.87 -9.28 16.64
N LEU A 446 8.18 -9.22 16.36
CA LEU A 446 8.74 -9.76 15.12
C LEU A 446 8.67 -11.29 14.99
N LYS A 447 8.38 -12.06 16.05
CA LYS A 447 8.43 -13.53 16.01
C LYS A 447 7.38 -14.16 15.07
N ASP A 448 6.23 -13.50 14.90
CA ASP A 448 5.12 -13.96 14.03
C ASP A 448 5.25 -13.45 12.58
N VAL A 449 6.25 -12.61 12.28
CA VAL A 449 6.39 -11.96 10.99
C VAL A 449 6.85 -12.94 9.92
N LYS A 450 6.10 -13.02 8.81
CA LYS A 450 6.45 -13.82 7.64
C LYS A 450 6.62 -12.91 6.43
N ILE A 451 7.86 -12.86 5.95
CA ILE A 451 8.28 -12.08 4.79
C ILE A 451 8.96 -13.04 3.81
N SER A 452 8.31 -13.31 2.68
CA SER A 452 8.99 -13.92 1.53
C SER A 452 9.81 -12.86 0.80
N SER A 453 11.01 -13.24 0.38
CA SER A 453 11.93 -12.31 -0.27
C SER A 453 13.03 -13.06 -1.02
N GLN A 454 13.55 -12.40 -2.05
CA GLN A 454 14.68 -12.89 -2.82
C GLN A 454 15.82 -11.88 -2.73
N ALA A 455 17.04 -12.36 -2.53
CA ALA A 455 18.24 -11.55 -2.54
C ALA A 455 19.21 -12.01 -3.64
N MET A 456 20.11 -11.11 -4.01
CA MET A 456 21.14 -11.32 -5.03
C MET A 456 22.48 -10.81 -4.53
N VAL A 457 23.55 -11.55 -4.81
CA VAL A 457 24.92 -11.10 -4.55
C VAL A 457 25.30 -10.05 -5.59
N ALA A 458 25.83 -8.92 -5.12
CA ALA A 458 26.36 -7.87 -5.97
C ALA A 458 27.60 -8.38 -6.71
N GLY A 459 27.64 -8.22 -8.03
CA GLY A 459 28.63 -8.87 -8.88
C GLY A 459 28.34 -10.34 -9.19
N SER A 460 27.09 -10.81 -9.00
CA SER A 460 26.66 -12.07 -9.63
C SER A 460 26.59 -11.93 -11.16
N ARG A 461 26.74 -13.04 -11.90
CA ARG A 461 26.75 -13.05 -13.38
C ARG A 461 25.53 -12.36 -13.99
N VAL A 462 24.38 -12.43 -13.34
CA VAL A 462 23.14 -11.76 -13.79
C VAL A 462 23.24 -10.23 -13.73
N MET A 463 23.99 -9.63 -12.78
CA MET A 463 24.26 -8.19 -12.82
C MET A 463 25.19 -7.83 -14.00
N PHE A 464 26.18 -8.66 -14.31
CA PHE A 464 27.09 -8.44 -15.44
C PHE A 464 26.46 -8.70 -16.82
N SER A 465 25.30 -9.36 -16.89
CA SER A 465 24.50 -9.42 -18.12
C SER A 465 23.75 -8.12 -18.44
N GLN A 466 23.67 -7.18 -17.47
CA GLN A 466 23.22 -5.83 -17.74
C GLN A 466 24.35 -5.05 -18.40
N SER A 467 24.04 -4.27 -19.45
CA SER A 467 25.04 -3.56 -20.26
C SER A 467 25.89 -2.55 -19.47
N ASN A 468 25.45 -2.17 -18.27
CA ASN A 468 26.26 -1.41 -17.32
C ASN A 468 25.74 -1.65 -15.89
N PRO A 469 26.53 -2.24 -14.97
CA PRO A 469 26.10 -2.54 -13.60
C PRO A 469 26.24 -1.35 -12.63
N TYR A 470 26.80 -0.22 -13.07
CA TYR A 470 27.03 0.95 -12.23
C TYR A 470 25.84 1.92 -12.26
N LYS A 471 25.84 2.88 -11.32
CA LYS A 471 24.78 3.89 -11.21
C LYS A 471 24.90 4.90 -12.37
N PRO A 472 23.82 5.20 -13.12
CA PRO A 472 23.84 6.24 -14.13
C PRO A 472 24.40 7.56 -13.59
N GLY A 473 25.42 8.10 -14.27
CA GLY A 473 26.14 9.31 -13.86
C GLY A 473 27.31 9.09 -12.89
N SER A 474 27.61 7.86 -12.47
CA SER A 474 28.89 7.56 -11.79
C SER A 474 30.04 7.52 -12.80
N MET A 475 31.27 7.75 -12.34
CA MET A 475 32.45 7.76 -13.22
C MET A 475 32.67 6.39 -13.89
N GLU A 476 32.41 5.31 -13.15
CA GLU A 476 32.49 3.93 -13.62
C GLU A 476 31.40 3.62 -14.66
N TYR A 477 30.20 4.18 -14.50
CA TYR A 477 29.14 4.07 -15.51
C TYR A 477 29.57 4.73 -16.81
N VAL A 478 30.16 5.93 -16.76
CA VAL A 478 30.69 6.62 -17.95
C VAL A 478 31.86 5.85 -18.57
N ALA A 479 32.76 5.30 -17.75
CA ALA A 479 33.91 4.52 -18.21
C ALA A 479 33.53 3.19 -18.90
N LEU A 480 32.38 2.61 -18.55
CA LEU A 480 31.84 1.41 -19.21
C LEU A 480 30.93 1.69 -20.41
N VAL A 481 30.63 2.94 -20.75
CA VAL A 481 30.06 3.23 -22.08
C VAL A 481 31.11 2.78 -23.09
N PRO A 482 30.82 1.80 -23.97
CA PRO A 482 31.81 1.34 -24.93
C PRO A 482 32.23 2.54 -25.77
N VAL A 483 33.51 2.90 -25.66
CA VAL A 483 34.10 3.98 -26.45
C VAL A 483 33.82 3.60 -27.90
N LYS A 484 33.00 4.39 -28.59
CA LYS A 484 32.80 4.21 -30.04
C LYS A 484 34.15 4.45 -30.69
N ASP A 485 34.84 3.36 -31.04
CA ASP A 485 36.14 3.41 -31.70
C ASP A 485 36.02 4.28 -32.95
N LYS A 486 36.65 5.47 -32.89
CA LYS A 486 36.54 6.49 -33.94
C LYS A 486 37.19 6.08 -35.28
N GLY A 487 37.77 4.88 -35.36
CA GLY A 487 38.29 4.27 -36.59
C GLY A 487 37.49 3.05 -37.10
N ALA A 488 36.54 2.51 -36.33
CA ALA A 488 35.76 1.35 -36.75
C ALA A 488 34.59 1.78 -37.64
N ALA A 489 34.83 1.79 -38.96
CA ALA A 489 33.77 1.92 -39.97
C ALA A 489 32.80 0.74 -39.85
N SER A 490 31.72 0.91 -39.09
CA SER A 490 30.78 -0.16 -38.78
C SER A 490 30.05 -0.62 -40.03
N LYS A 491 30.37 -1.84 -40.49
CA LYS A 491 29.61 -2.57 -41.51
C LYS A 491 28.24 -3.00 -40.96
N GLY A 492 27.34 -2.02 -40.84
CA GLY A 492 25.94 -2.20 -40.47
C GLY A 492 25.68 -2.58 -39.01
N PRO A 493 24.51 -2.22 -38.45
CA PRO A 493 24.06 -2.79 -37.20
C PRO A 493 23.68 -4.26 -37.42
N ILE A 494 24.18 -5.16 -36.56
CA ILE A 494 23.56 -6.48 -36.40
C ILE A 494 22.15 -6.24 -35.85
N LEU A 495 21.16 -6.33 -36.73
CA LEU A 495 19.75 -6.15 -36.38
C LEU A 495 19.34 -7.22 -35.37
N SER A 496 19.09 -6.80 -34.12
CA SER A 496 18.39 -7.64 -33.16
C SER A 496 17.02 -8.04 -33.75
N SER A 497 16.61 -9.28 -33.50
CA SER A 497 15.42 -9.90 -34.12
C SER A 497 14.12 -9.12 -33.90
N ILE A 498 14.06 -8.30 -32.84
CA ILE A 498 12.95 -7.43 -32.46
C ILE A 498 12.66 -6.35 -33.53
N ALA A 499 13.66 -5.91 -34.30
CA ALA A 499 13.52 -4.78 -35.24
C ALA A 499 12.85 -5.13 -36.58
N ARG A 500 12.56 -6.41 -36.88
CA ARG A 500 12.06 -6.81 -38.22
C ARG A 500 10.60 -6.46 -38.48
N ASN A 501 9.76 -6.35 -37.44
CA ASN A 501 8.31 -6.14 -37.62
C ASN A 501 7.88 -4.67 -37.82
N ALA A 502 8.78 -3.70 -37.64
CA ALA A 502 8.45 -2.27 -37.72
C ALA A 502 8.48 -1.67 -39.15
N ARG A 503 8.99 -2.41 -40.15
CA ARG A 503 9.24 -1.86 -41.51
C ARG A 503 8.09 -2.02 -42.52
N ARG A 504 6.87 -2.35 -42.07
CA ARG A 504 5.70 -2.55 -42.96
C ARG A 504 4.63 -1.46 -42.88
N ALA A 505 4.87 -0.39 -42.12
CA ALA A 505 3.92 0.72 -41.96
C ALA A 505 4.64 2.07 -41.85
N GLN A 506 5.06 2.63 -42.99
CA GLN A 506 5.29 4.07 -43.09
C GLN A 506 4.93 4.55 -44.50
N VAL A 507 3.80 5.25 -44.57
CA VAL A 507 3.27 5.93 -45.76
C VAL A 507 3.95 7.29 -45.90
N ASP A 508 4.15 7.74 -47.14
CA ASP A 508 4.72 9.05 -47.47
C ASP A 508 3.98 10.22 -46.79
N VAL A 509 4.73 11.05 -46.09
CA VAL A 509 4.34 12.45 -45.83
C VAL A 509 5.53 13.34 -46.15
N ARG A 510 5.51 13.93 -47.35
CA ARG A 510 6.37 15.07 -47.71
C ARG A 510 5.81 16.33 -47.04
N THR A 511 6.58 17.01 -46.21
CA THR A 511 6.45 18.46 -46.05
C THR A 511 7.81 19.15 -46.01
N ASN A 512 7.79 20.35 -46.58
CA ASN A 512 8.92 21.17 -46.94
C ASN A 512 9.07 22.27 -45.88
N THR A 513 10.24 22.43 -45.24
CA THR A 513 10.57 23.65 -44.49
C THR A 513 12.06 23.94 -44.52
N ARG A 514 12.44 24.92 -45.34
CA ARG A 514 13.73 25.62 -45.21
C ARG A 514 13.63 26.59 -44.03
N GLY A 515 14.60 26.56 -43.12
CA GLY A 515 14.70 27.51 -42.00
C GLY A 515 16.16 27.79 -41.67
N ASN A 516 16.64 28.99 -41.99
CA ASN A 516 18.00 29.43 -41.68
C ASN A 516 18.19 29.54 -40.16
N PHE A 517 19.31 29.02 -39.63
CA PHE A 517 19.83 29.45 -38.33
C PHE A 517 21.26 29.95 -38.47
N ALA A 518 21.45 31.21 -38.07
CA ALA A 518 22.69 31.95 -38.27
C ALA A 518 23.72 31.67 -37.18
N ARG A 519 24.99 31.87 -37.55
CA ARG A 519 26.15 31.94 -36.65
C ARG A 519 25.89 32.85 -35.45
N TRP A 520 26.17 32.36 -34.25
CA TRP A 520 26.76 33.16 -33.17
C TRP A 520 28.00 32.44 -32.63
N ARG A 521 29.08 33.17 -32.41
CA ARG A 521 30.40 32.68 -31.95
C ARG A 521 31.08 33.81 -31.19
N LYS A 522 32.04 33.48 -30.29
CA LYS A 522 32.81 34.38 -29.39
C LYS A 522 32.04 34.77 -28.10
N ASN A 523 32.64 34.88 -26.91
CA ASN A 523 34.02 34.68 -26.42
C ASN A 523 34.00 34.19 -24.95
N GLN A 524 35.02 33.44 -24.51
CA GLN A 524 35.50 33.44 -23.12
C GLN A 524 37.03 33.23 -23.08
N PRO A 525 37.79 33.93 -22.22
CA PRO A 525 39.22 33.70 -22.00
C PRO A 525 39.48 32.67 -20.89
N PRO A 526 40.67 32.03 -20.85
CA PRO A 526 41.07 31.17 -19.73
C PRO A 526 41.61 31.98 -18.55
N VAL A 527 41.34 31.55 -17.32
CA VAL A 527 42.01 32.05 -16.11
C VAL A 527 42.88 30.93 -15.55
N SER A 528 44.16 31.26 -15.29
CA SER A 528 45.19 30.33 -14.87
C SER A 528 45.17 30.04 -13.37
N SER A 529 45.65 28.84 -13.03
CA SER A 529 46.10 28.44 -11.69
C SER A 529 47.17 29.37 -11.09
N ALA A 530 47.06 29.69 -9.79
CA ALA A 530 48.22 29.82 -8.90
C ALA A 530 47.81 29.85 -7.41
N ASN A 531 48.53 29.05 -6.61
CA ASN A 531 48.96 29.28 -5.22
C ASN A 531 47.96 29.70 -4.12
N LEU A 532 47.82 28.82 -3.13
CA LEU A 532 48.16 29.18 -1.74
C LEU A 532 48.57 27.93 -0.93
N PHE A 533 49.70 28.04 -0.22
CA PHE A 533 50.36 27.01 0.57
C PHE A 533 50.62 27.56 1.98
N LYS A 534 50.75 26.69 3.01
CA LYS A 534 51.00 27.00 4.44
C LYS A 534 49.76 27.61 5.16
N THR A 535 49.42 27.33 6.43
CA THR A 535 49.97 26.53 7.57
C THR A 535 48.84 26.32 8.63
N LEU A 536 48.94 25.73 9.84
CA LEU A 536 50.01 25.19 10.72
C LEU A 536 49.39 24.06 11.61
N THR A 537 50.04 22.89 11.68
CA THR A 537 50.35 22.03 12.86
C THR A 537 49.36 21.67 14.01
N ASP A 538 49.60 20.47 14.55
CA ASP A 538 49.46 19.98 15.94
C ASP A 538 48.08 19.73 16.58
N LEU A 539 47.78 18.43 16.81
CA LEU A 539 47.71 17.88 18.17
C LEU A 539 47.59 16.35 18.17
N THR A 540 48.71 15.65 18.40
CA THR A 540 48.75 14.22 18.73
C THR A 540 49.36 14.02 20.12
N LYS A 541 48.57 13.57 21.11
CA LYS A 541 49.02 12.89 22.33
C LYS A 541 47.83 12.50 23.22
N PHE A 542 47.76 11.22 23.58
CA PHE A 542 47.03 10.52 24.66
C PHE A 542 46.75 9.10 24.12
N GLY A 543 47.16 8.00 24.74
CA GLY A 543 47.93 7.81 25.96
C GLY A 543 47.79 6.36 26.37
N ASN A 544 48.79 5.53 26.11
CA ASN A 544 48.87 4.18 26.67
C ASN A 544 49.54 4.27 28.04
N ASP A 545 49.03 3.50 28.99
CA ASP A 545 49.57 3.04 30.29
C ASP A 545 48.33 2.72 31.18
N ALA A 546 48.28 1.67 32.01
CA ALA A 546 49.25 0.63 32.35
C ALA A 546 48.54 -0.69 32.71
N GLU A 547 49.33 -1.77 32.80
CA GLU A 547 48.95 -3.03 33.45
C GLU A 547 49.09 -2.92 34.99
N GLY A 548 48.35 -3.72 35.76
CA GLY A 548 48.60 -3.85 37.21
C GLY A 548 47.44 -4.42 38.05
N ASN A 549 47.56 -5.72 38.39
CA ASN A 549 46.76 -6.52 39.33
C ASN A 549 45.26 -6.73 39.06
#